data_AF-A0A644XSQ7-F1
#
_entry.id   AF-A0A644XSQ7-F1
#
_cell.length_a   1.000
_cell.length_b   1.000
_cell.length_c   1.000
_cell.angle_alpha   90.00
_cell.angle_beta   90.00
_cell.angle_gamma   90.00
#
_symmetry.space_group_name_H-M   'P 1'
#
loop_
_entity.id
_entity.type
_entity.pdbx_description
1 polymer ?
#
loop_
_entity_poly.entity_id
_entity_poly.type
_entity_poly.pdbx_seq_one_letter_code
_entity_poly.pdbx_strand_id
1 'polypeptide(L)'
;MAHITGGGFIENVPRMFNGEKFTAIIKKDSYPLPLIFEKIIEKGVDKDHMYNTFNMGIGFVLCVNGSDAELVIKALIEMGEKAYEIGYVTSGGEGVCLK
;
A
#
# COMPACT_ATOMS: atom_id res chain seq x y z
N MET A 1 -10.53 0.95 -3.94
CA MET A 1 -9.28 1.23 -4.67
C MET A 1 -8.72 2.57 -4.22
N ALA A 2 -7.40 2.75 -4.25
CA ALA A 2 -6.76 4.00 -3.88
C ALA A 2 -5.56 4.30 -4.80
N HIS A 3 -5.51 5.50 -5.36
CA HIS A 3 -4.30 6.03 -6.01
C HIS A 3 -3.40 6.63 -4.93
N ILE A 4 -2.17 6.15 -4.82
CA ILE A 4 -1.24 6.55 -3.76
C ILE A 4 -0.41 7.73 -4.26
N THR A 5 -0.76 8.91 -3.75
CA THR A 5 -0.16 10.19 -4.15
C THR A 5 0.49 10.86 -2.94
N GLY A 6 0.39 12.19 -2.80
CA GLY A 6 0.77 12.87 -1.56
C GLY A 6 0.03 12.28 -0.36
N GLY A 7 0.71 12.17 0.78
CA GLY A 7 0.15 11.54 1.97
C GLY A 7 0.37 10.02 2.06
N GLY A 8 0.95 9.40 1.02
CA GLY A 8 1.32 7.98 1.01
C GLY A 8 0.14 7.04 1.31
N PHE A 9 0.41 5.90 1.97
CA PHE A 9 -0.67 4.95 2.29
C PHE A 9 -1.63 5.52 3.34
N ILE A 10 -1.10 6.21 4.34
CA ILE A 10 -1.87 6.65 5.51
C ILE A 10 -3.01 7.57 5.11
N GLU A 11 -2.78 8.48 4.16
CA GLU A 11 -3.86 9.36 3.70
C GLU A 11 -4.76 8.74 2.64
N ASN A 12 -4.21 7.92 1.73
CA ASN A 12 -4.94 7.50 0.53
C ASN A 12 -5.73 6.20 0.72
N VAL A 13 -5.18 5.21 1.44
CA VAL A 13 -5.81 3.89 1.58
C VAL A 13 -7.14 3.96 2.35
N PRO A 14 -7.27 4.67 3.49
CA PRO A 14 -8.54 4.71 4.23
C PRO A 14 -9.71 5.30 3.45
N ARG A 15 -9.44 6.16 2.46
CA ARG A 15 -10.48 6.80 1.62
C ARG A 15 -11.30 5.79 0.85
N MET A 16 -10.75 4.61 0.54
CA MET A 16 -11.49 3.57 -0.18
C MET A 16 -12.52 2.85 0.69
N PHE A 17 -12.48 3.02 2.01
CA PHE A 17 -13.41 2.40 2.95
C PHE A 17 -14.69 3.22 3.17
N ASN A 18 -14.83 4.40 2.54
CA ASN A 18 -16.05 5.22 2.57
C ASN A 18 -16.61 5.50 3.98
N GLY A 19 -15.73 5.66 4.97
CA GLY A 19 -16.11 5.92 6.37
C GLY A 19 -16.41 4.69 7.21
N GLU A 20 -16.33 3.49 6.63
CA GLU A 20 -16.42 2.24 7.38
C GLU A 20 -15.20 2.04 8.29
N LYS A 21 -15.41 1.37 9.42
CA LYS A 21 -14.38 1.14 10.44
C LYS A 21 -13.51 -0.06 10.07
N PHE A 22 -12.58 0.16 9.16
CA PHE A 22 -11.58 -0.81 8.74
C PHE A 22 -10.15 -0.31 8.96
N THR A 23 -9.25 -1.28 9.14
CA THR A 23 -7.81 -1.07 9.19
C THR A 23 -7.18 -1.87 8.06
N ALA A 24 -6.46 -1.20 7.17
CA ALA A 24 -5.58 -1.84 6.21
C ALA A 24 -4.26 -2.22 6.89
N ILE A 25 -3.95 -3.50 6.96
CA ILE A 25 -2.65 -4.00 7.40
C ILE A 25 -1.74 -4.09 6.18
N ILE A 26 -0.73 -3.23 6.09
CA ILE A 26 0.24 -3.21 4.99
C ILE A 26 1.54 -3.88 5.44
N LYS A 27 1.96 -4.93 4.75
CA LYS A 27 3.23 -5.65 4.99
C LYS A 27 4.34 -4.96 4.21
N LYS A 28 5.24 -4.23 4.86
CA LYS A 28 6.29 -3.42 4.21
C LYS A 28 7.29 -4.26 3.39
N ASP A 29 7.48 -5.51 3.77
CA ASP A 29 8.42 -6.44 3.13
C ASP A 29 7.78 -7.30 2.02
N SER A 30 6.54 -6.99 1.62
CA SER A 30 5.79 -7.74 0.60
C SER A 30 6.07 -7.31 -0.84
N TYR A 31 6.82 -6.24 -1.04
CA TYR A 31 7.22 -5.71 -2.35
C TYR A 31 8.61 -5.08 -2.26
N PRO A 32 9.35 -4.98 -3.38
CA PRO A 32 10.66 -4.36 -3.37
C PRO A 32 10.55 -2.84 -3.17
N LEU A 33 11.29 -2.31 -2.21
CA LEU A 33 11.43 -0.85 -2.03
C LEU A 33 12.33 -0.29 -3.15
N PRO A 34 11.87 0.69 -3.95
CA PRO A 34 12.73 1.32 -4.94
C PRO A 34 13.95 2.02 -4.30
N LEU A 35 15.14 1.82 -4.89
CA LEU A 35 16.43 2.33 -4.39
C LEU A 35 16.43 3.83 -4.09
N ILE A 36 15.64 4.63 -4.82
CA ILE A 36 15.56 6.07 -4.56
C ILE A 36 15.05 6.37 -3.14
N PHE A 37 14.11 5.59 -2.62
CA PHE A 37 13.59 5.80 -1.26
C PHE A 37 14.60 5.37 -0.21
N GLU A 38 15.38 4.32 -0.46
CA GLU A 38 16.53 3.97 0.40
C GLU A 38 17.52 5.12 0.47
N LYS A 39 17.85 5.74 -0.67
CA LYS A 39 18.77 6.89 -0.71
C LYS A 39 18.23 8.12 0.02
N ILE A 40 16.91 8.31 0.06
CA ILE A 40 16.29 9.39 0.84
C ILE A 40 16.40 9.08 2.34
N ILE A 41 16.15 7.84 2.76
CA ILE A 41 16.28 7.41 4.16
C ILE A 41 17.72 7.55 4.63
N GLU A 42 18.70 7.11 3.83
CA GLU A 42 20.13 7.26 4.11
C GLU A 42 20.55 8.72 4.33
N LYS A 43 19.83 9.69 3.74
CA LYS A 43 20.06 11.12 3.92
C LYS A 43 19.43 11.71 5.19
N GLY A 44 18.82 10.88 6.03
CA GLY A 44 18.36 11.25 7.37
C GLY A 44 16.85 11.43 7.52
N VAL A 45 16.05 10.98 6.55
CA VAL A 45 14.58 11.01 6.69
C VAL A 45 14.12 9.74 7.43
N ASP A 46 13.31 9.94 8.46
CA ASP A 46 12.71 8.84 9.23
C ASP A 46 11.85 7.93 8.32
N LYS A 47 12.02 6.62 8.46
CA LYS A 47 11.39 5.63 7.58
C LYS A 47 9.86 5.61 7.73
N ASP A 48 9.33 5.86 8.91
CA ASP A 48 7.87 5.87 9.12
C ASP A 48 7.26 7.15 8.53
N HIS A 49 7.95 8.30 8.64
CA HIS A 49 7.54 9.53 7.93
C HIS A 49 7.52 9.38 6.40
N MET A 50 8.38 8.52 5.84
CA MET A 50 8.38 8.26 4.39
C MET A 50 7.03 7.69 3.91
N TYR A 51 6.38 6.82 4.69
CA TYR A 51 5.09 6.21 4.34
C TYR A 51 3.90 7.18 4.41
N ASN A 52 4.08 8.34 5.05
CA ASN A 52 3.10 9.42 5.10
C ASN A 52 3.34 10.47 4.01
N THR A 53 4.43 10.35 3.25
CA THR A 53 4.86 11.37 2.30
C THR A 53 4.90 10.82 0.88
N PHE A 54 5.46 9.63 0.71
CA PHE A 54 5.71 8.98 -0.57
C PHE A 54 4.85 7.74 -0.75
N ASN A 55 4.75 7.29 -2.00
CA ASN A 55 4.08 6.04 -2.36
C ASN A 55 4.89 4.78 -2.03
N MET A 56 6.17 4.95 -1.70
CA MET A 56 7.10 3.87 -1.31
C MET A 56 7.25 2.74 -2.34
N GLY A 57 6.87 2.97 -3.60
CA GLY A 57 6.95 1.99 -4.69
C GLY A 57 5.60 1.42 -5.13
N ILE A 58 4.50 1.72 -4.42
CA ILE A 58 3.15 1.29 -4.79
C ILE A 58 2.34 2.49 -5.22
N GLY A 59 2.11 2.64 -6.53
CA GLY A 59 1.30 3.74 -7.07
C GLY A 59 -0.20 3.55 -6.88
N PHE A 60 -0.70 2.31 -6.83
CA PHE A 60 -2.13 2.03 -6.78
C PHE A 60 -2.44 0.80 -5.91
N VAL A 61 -3.53 0.86 -5.15
CA VAL A 61 -3.97 -0.21 -4.26
C VAL A 61 -5.39 -0.65 -4.60
N LEU A 62 -5.55 -1.96 -4.80
CA LEU A 62 -6.84 -2.63 -4.95
C LEU A 62 -7.16 -3.38 -3.65
N CYS A 63 -8.41 -3.27 -3.19
CA CYS A 63 -8.94 -4.12 -2.14
C CYS A 63 -9.93 -5.08 -2.80
N VAL A 64 -9.66 -6.36 -2.71
CA VAL A 64 -10.42 -7.44 -3.36
C VAL A 64 -10.75 -8.53 -2.36
N ASN A 65 -11.61 -9.47 -2.73
CA ASN A 65 -11.80 -10.67 -1.92
C ASN A 65 -10.50 -11.48 -1.89
N GLY A 66 -10.17 -12.07 -0.75
CA GLY A 66 -8.97 -12.91 -0.61
C GLY A 66 -8.96 -14.09 -1.58
N SER A 67 -10.13 -14.63 -1.94
CA SER A 67 -10.24 -15.70 -2.96
C SER A 67 -9.83 -15.24 -4.36
N ASP A 68 -9.91 -13.94 -4.64
CA ASP A 68 -9.71 -13.37 -5.97
C ASP A 68 -8.31 -12.75 -6.13
N ALA A 69 -7.54 -12.65 -5.04
CA ALA A 69 -6.26 -11.95 -5.00
C ALA A 69 -5.26 -12.49 -6.04
N GLU A 70 -5.08 -13.81 -6.10
CA GLU A 70 -4.15 -14.44 -7.05
C GLU A 70 -4.59 -14.22 -8.51
N LEU A 71 -5.90 -14.34 -8.78
CA LEU A 71 -6.46 -14.12 -10.11
C LEU A 71 -6.27 -12.68 -10.57
N VAL A 72 -6.51 -11.71 -9.68
CA VAL A 72 -6.33 -10.28 -9.98
C VAL A 72 -4.86 -9.94 -10.21
N ILE A 73 -3.95 -10.46 -9.39
CA ILE A 73 -2.50 -10.28 -9.57
C ILE A 73 -2.06 -10.82 -10.94
N LYS A 74 -2.51 -12.03 -11.30
CA LYS A 74 -2.19 -12.62 -12.59
C LYS A 74 -2.68 -11.78 -13.76
N ALA A 75 -3.93 -11.30 -13.70
CA ALA A 75 -4.50 -10.45 -14.75
C ALA A 75 -3.70 -9.14 -14.92
N LEU A 76 -3.29 -8.51 -13.82
CA LEU A 76 -2.46 -7.29 -13.87
C LEU A 76 -1.09 -7.56 -14.51
N ILE A 77 -0.46 -8.69 -14.18
CA ILE A 77 0.81 -9.11 -14.79
C ILE A 77 0.66 -9.35 -16.30
N GLU A 78 -0.43 -9.99 -16.73
CA GLU A 78 -0.73 -10.20 -18.15
C GLU A 78 -0.96 -8.88 -18.91
N MET A 79 -1.44 -7.84 -18.22
CA MET A 79 -1.56 -6.48 -18.75
C MET A 79 -0.24 -5.69 -18.78
N GLY A 80 0.86 -6.28 -18.27
CA GLY A 80 2.19 -5.65 -18.24
C GLY A 80 2.52 -4.89 -16.96
N GLU A 81 1.66 -4.97 -15.94
CA GLU A 81 1.87 -4.32 -14.64
C GLU A 81 2.66 -5.21 -13.68
N LYS A 82 3.29 -4.57 -12.67
CA LYS A 82 3.86 -5.28 -11.52
C LYS A 82 2.89 -5.20 -10.35
N ALA A 83 2.39 -6.36 -9.91
CA ALA A 83 1.42 -6.45 -8.82
C ALA A 83 1.94 -7.33 -7.68
N TYR A 84 1.56 -6.98 -6.46
CA TYR A 84 1.97 -7.68 -5.23
C TYR A 84 0.76 -7.80 -4.30
N GLU A 85 0.68 -8.91 -3.56
CA GLU A 85 -0.20 -8.98 -2.41
C GLU A 85 0.46 -8.22 -1.24
N ILE A 86 -0.01 -7.00 -0.97
CA ILE A 86 0.67 -6.10 -0.03
C ILE A 86 0.15 -6.14 1.41
N GLY A 87 -0.89 -6.93 1.69
CA GLY A 87 -1.59 -6.82 2.96
C GLY A 87 -2.99 -7.40 2.97
N TYR A 88 -3.74 -7.05 4.01
CA TYR A 88 -5.12 -7.47 4.21
C TYR A 88 -5.89 -6.42 5.03
N VAL A 89 -7.22 -6.51 5.03
CA VAL A 89 -8.08 -5.58 5.78
C VAL A 89 -8.70 -6.30 6.98
N THR A 90 -8.76 -5.62 8.12
CA THR A 90 -9.45 -6.08 9.33
C THR A 90 -10.52 -5.09 9.75
N SER A 91 -11.54 -5.55 10.46
CA SER A 91 -12.48 -4.67 11.18
C SER A 91 -11.79 -3.92 12.32
N GLY A 92 -12.21 -2.69 12.58
CA GLY A 92 -11.58 -1.77 13.54
C GLY A 92 -11.07 -0.52 12.81
N GLY A 93 -11.24 0.67 13.37
CA GLY A 93 -11.15 1.94 12.62
C GLY A 93 -9.82 2.69 12.70
N GLU A 94 -8.67 2.00 12.62
CA GLU A 94 -7.36 2.68 12.66
C GLU A 94 -6.89 3.19 11.29
N GLY A 95 -7.63 2.86 10.21
CA GLY A 95 -7.32 3.29 8.86
C GLY A 95 -6.21 2.46 8.23
N VAL A 96 -4.96 2.60 8.71
CA VAL A 96 -3.79 1.85 8.23
C VAL A 96 -2.86 1.47 9.38
N CYS A 97 -2.37 0.23 9.37
CA CYS A 97 -1.29 -0.25 10.23
C CYS A 97 -0.17 -0.84 9.36
N LEU A 98 1.05 -0.30 9.52
CA LEU A 98 2.24 -0.76 8.81
C LEU A 98 2.92 -1.86 9.62
N LYS A 99 3.11 -3.05 9.02
CA LYS A 99 3.83 -4.19 9.58
C LYS A 99 5.13 -4.42 8.83
#